data_AF-A0A8D0QJS0-F1
#
_entry.id   AF-A0A8D0QJS0-F1
#
_cell.length_a   1.000
_cell.length_b   1.000
_cell.length_c   1.000
_cell.angle_alpha   90.00
_cell.angle_beta   90.00
_cell.angle_gamma   90.00
#
_symmetry.space_group_name_H-M   'P 1'
#
loop_
_entity.id
_entity.type
_entity.pdbx_description
1 polymer ?
#
loop_
_entity_poly.entity_id
_entity_poly.type
_entity_poly.pdbx_seq_one_letter_code
_entity_poly.pdbx_strand_id
1 'polypeptide(L)'
;MRVKIGSAHSKQLQRLGPTVTTLGSYEVSDGCERKKGQRWGSLERRGMQAMEGEVLLPALYEEEEEEEEEEEGEEEDDQVQKGGSGGSLSLSKHRGLSLTETELEELRAQVLQLVAELEETRELAGQHEDDSLELQGLLEDERLASAQQAEVFTKQIQQLQGELRSLREEISLLERDKEYELKEIEQELHLARAEIQNLRQAAEDSATDHESDIASLQEDICRMRNELEDMERIRGEYEMEITTLRAEMEMKTSDPSNSLSLSDFSEMQEELQQLRDRYRFLNEEYQALQESNSSLTGQLAELESERTRRATERWLESQTLRSMMSAESQTSEADFLEPDPEMHLLRQQLLGAEEQMHDMQSKCKKLCCELQELQHHHRTSEEEQRRLQRELKCAQNEVLRFQTSHDVTQYTEMRAQLQEVKRLHQTSRDALEQQKHMYDQLEQDFLLCQEELQQLKTTQAIQEDKGQCANKNMFGMWKPMVFLALAAVALYVLPNMRPQETEFCLME
;
A
#
# COMPACT_ATOMS: atom_id res chain seq x y z
N MET A 1 -40.00 -61.12 17.93
CA MET A 1 -40.97 -60.10 18.39
C MET A 1 -40.93 -58.97 17.35
N ARG A 2 -41.96 -58.77 16.51
CA ARG A 2 -42.98 -57.68 16.62
C ARG A 2 -42.38 -56.36 17.15
N VAL A 3 -42.08 -55.35 16.33
CA VAL A 3 -42.92 -54.46 15.45
C VAL A 3 -43.53 -53.26 16.17
N LYS A 4 -43.06 -52.06 15.78
CA LYS A 4 -43.74 -50.74 15.55
C LYS A 4 -42.62 -49.72 15.34
N ILE A 5 -42.41 -49.04 14.20
CA ILE A 5 -43.30 -48.28 13.30
C ILE A 5 -43.95 -47.08 14.01
N GLY A 6 -43.48 -45.89 13.64
CA GLY A 6 -44.14 -44.60 13.80
C GLY A 6 -43.73 -43.71 12.61
N SER A 7 -44.71 -43.26 11.83
CA SER A 7 -44.53 -42.50 10.58
C SER A 7 -45.45 -41.29 10.58
N ALA A 8 -44.95 -40.13 10.14
CA ALA A 8 -45.66 -38.97 9.58
C ALA A 8 -44.70 -37.76 9.55
N HIS A 9 -44.75 -36.81 8.60
CA HIS A 9 -45.19 -36.87 7.20
C HIS A 9 -44.55 -35.67 6.45
N SER A 10 -44.33 -35.81 5.14
CA SER A 10 -43.81 -34.75 4.24
C SER A 10 -44.64 -33.45 4.25
N LYS A 11 -43.96 -32.31 4.07
CA LYS A 11 -44.46 -31.15 3.29
C LYS A 11 -43.34 -30.23 2.78
N GLN A 12 -42.81 -30.59 1.61
CA GLN A 12 -42.63 -29.73 0.43
C GLN A 12 -42.09 -28.29 0.62
N LEU A 13 -40.83 -28.09 0.22
CA LEU A 13 -40.18 -26.78 0.08
C LEU A 13 -40.46 -26.20 -1.33
N GLN A 14 -40.84 -24.92 -1.43
CA GLN A 14 -40.79 -24.17 -2.69
C GLN A 14 -40.43 -22.71 -2.44
N ARG A 15 -39.60 -22.13 -3.33
CA ARG A 15 -38.92 -20.82 -3.16
C ARG A 15 -39.90 -19.64 -3.16
N LEU A 16 -39.53 -18.57 -2.44
CA LEU A 16 -39.45 -17.17 -2.93
C LEU A 16 -38.73 -16.29 -1.87
N GLY A 17 -38.08 -15.21 -2.32
CA GLY A 17 -37.04 -14.49 -1.55
C GLY A 17 -37.54 -13.43 -0.55
N PRO A 18 -36.62 -12.76 0.18
CA PRO A 18 -36.96 -11.79 1.22
C PRO A 18 -37.08 -10.36 0.69
N THR A 19 -38.24 -9.73 0.92
CA THR A 19 -38.39 -8.27 0.89
C THR A 19 -38.33 -7.74 2.32
N VAL A 20 -37.58 -6.66 2.55
CA VAL A 20 -37.45 -6.01 3.86
C VAL A 20 -38.75 -5.32 4.26
N THR A 21 -39.21 -5.54 5.51
CA THR A 21 -40.33 -4.81 6.11
C THR A 21 -39.86 -4.04 7.34
N THR A 22 -39.92 -2.72 7.27
CA THR A 22 -39.80 -1.80 8.41
C THR A 22 -41.10 -1.79 9.23
N LEU A 23 -41.03 -2.02 10.54
CA LEU A 23 -41.82 -1.30 11.56
C LEU A 23 -41.50 -1.85 12.96
N GLY A 24 -41.13 -0.96 13.88
CA GLY A 24 -40.90 -1.26 15.29
C GLY A 24 -41.03 0.00 16.14
N SER A 25 -42.22 0.21 16.70
CA SER A 25 -42.49 1.33 17.60
C SER A 25 -42.14 0.97 19.05
N TYR A 26 -41.59 1.91 19.81
CA TYR A 26 -41.74 1.92 21.27
C TYR A 26 -41.89 3.37 21.78
N GLU A 27 -42.54 3.52 22.93
CA GLU A 27 -43.22 4.75 23.34
C GLU A 27 -42.45 5.60 24.37
N VAL A 28 -42.73 6.90 24.31
CA VAL A 28 -42.87 7.86 25.44
C VAL A 28 -41.71 8.02 26.43
N SER A 29 -41.21 9.26 26.47
CA SER A 29 -41.00 9.96 27.73
C SER A 29 -41.37 11.44 27.55
N ASP A 30 -42.30 11.91 28.37
CA ASP A 30 -42.82 13.29 28.36
C ASP A 30 -41.99 14.17 29.31
N GLY A 31 -41.69 15.41 28.91
CA GLY A 31 -40.58 16.17 29.50
C GLY A 31 -40.51 17.64 29.06
N CYS A 32 -41.42 18.43 29.60
CA CYS A 32 -41.45 19.90 29.61
C CYS A 32 -40.11 20.63 29.38
N GLU A 33 -40.03 21.51 28.36
CA GLU A 33 -39.91 22.96 28.61
C GLU A 33 -40.12 23.86 27.38
N ARG A 34 -40.31 25.16 27.65
CA ARG A 34 -40.75 26.20 26.70
C ARG A 34 -39.60 26.77 25.88
N LYS A 35 -39.81 27.03 24.58
CA LYS A 35 -39.49 28.33 23.95
C LYS A 35 -40.13 28.48 22.57
N LYS A 36 -40.60 29.70 22.26
CA LYS A 36 -41.13 30.08 20.94
C LYS A 36 -39.98 30.27 19.95
N GLY A 37 -39.86 29.40 18.96
CA GLY A 37 -39.08 29.68 17.73
C GLY A 37 -40.00 30.26 16.67
N GLN A 38 -39.77 31.51 16.25
CA GLN A 38 -40.54 32.10 15.15
C GLN A 38 -40.07 31.53 13.80
N ARG A 39 -41.04 31.15 12.97
CA ARG A 39 -40.82 30.54 11.65
C ARG A 39 -40.64 31.63 10.59
N TRP A 40 -39.44 32.18 10.48
CA TRP A 40 -39.04 32.98 9.32
C TRP A 40 -38.66 32.05 8.17
N GLY A 41 -39.37 32.14 7.04
CA GLY A 41 -39.18 31.23 5.92
C GLY A 41 -40.28 31.29 4.88
N SER A 42 -40.42 32.44 4.20
CA SER A 42 -40.99 32.62 2.85
C SER A 42 -41.07 34.11 2.49
N LEU A 43 -39.96 34.72 2.04
CA LEU A 43 -40.04 35.94 1.23
C LEU A 43 -38.81 36.11 0.31
N GLU A 44 -38.65 35.19 -0.64
CA GLU A 44 -37.74 35.37 -1.77
C GLU A 44 -38.49 35.28 -3.10
N ARG A 45 -37.97 36.00 -4.09
CA ARG A 45 -38.51 36.21 -5.45
C ARG A 45 -39.71 37.19 -5.55
N ARG A 46 -39.42 38.47 -5.32
CA ARG A 46 -39.99 39.55 -6.15
C ARG A 46 -39.02 40.75 -6.26
N GLY A 47 -38.33 40.84 -7.39
CA GLY A 47 -37.81 42.09 -7.98
C GLY A 47 -36.86 42.96 -7.15
N MET A 48 -35.59 42.58 -7.04
CA MET A 48 -34.52 43.59 -6.99
C MET A 48 -34.28 44.11 -8.41
N GLN A 49 -35.09 45.07 -8.82
CA GLN A 49 -34.93 45.84 -10.06
C GLN A 49 -35.35 47.29 -9.84
N ALA A 50 -34.66 47.94 -8.89
CA ALA A 50 -34.60 49.39 -8.70
C ALA A 50 -33.42 49.66 -7.75
N MET A 51 -32.70 50.76 -7.98
CA MET A 51 -31.37 51.15 -7.46
C MET A 51 -30.23 50.92 -8.48
N GLU A 52 -30.49 51.29 -9.75
CA GLU A 52 -29.45 52.03 -10.46
C GLU A 52 -29.05 53.22 -9.58
N GLY A 53 -27.75 53.48 -9.44
CA GLY A 53 -27.29 54.59 -8.64
C GLY A 53 -27.78 55.89 -9.24
N GLU A 54 -28.83 56.47 -8.65
CA GLU A 54 -28.92 57.92 -8.58
C GLU A 54 -27.62 58.38 -7.94
N VAL A 55 -26.70 58.79 -8.80
CA VAL A 55 -25.68 59.77 -8.46
C VAL A 55 -26.47 60.97 -7.99
N LEU A 56 -26.72 61.01 -6.68
CA LEU A 56 -26.87 62.26 -5.97
C LEU A 56 -25.55 62.98 -6.20
N LEU A 57 -25.53 63.70 -7.33
CA LEU A 57 -24.78 64.93 -7.48
C LEU A 57 -24.87 65.59 -6.10
N PRO A 58 -23.74 65.96 -5.47
CA PRO A 58 -23.81 67.00 -4.47
C PRO A 58 -24.68 68.07 -5.10
N ALA A 59 -25.82 68.37 -4.47
CA ALA A 59 -26.56 69.54 -4.87
C ALA A 59 -25.50 70.64 -4.80
N LEU A 60 -25.12 71.14 -5.98
CA LEU A 60 -24.63 72.50 -6.04
C LEU A 60 -25.72 73.23 -5.29
N TYR A 61 -25.35 73.80 -4.14
CA TYR A 61 -26.20 74.81 -3.54
C TYR A 61 -26.53 75.71 -4.71
N GLU A 62 -27.80 75.74 -5.10
CA GLU A 62 -28.28 76.96 -5.71
C GLU A 62 -27.88 77.99 -4.66
N GLU A 63 -27.03 78.92 -5.08
CA GLU A 63 -26.92 80.21 -4.46
C GLU A 63 -28.33 80.81 -4.64
N GLU A 64 -29.29 80.32 -3.86
CA GLU A 64 -30.17 81.19 -3.11
C GLU A 64 -29.19 82.11 -2.39
N GLU A 65 -28.87 83.20 -3.09
CA GLU A 65 -28.75 84.50 -2.49
C GLU A 65 -29.96 84.61 -1.55
N GLU A 66 -29.80 84.13 -0.31
CA GLU A 66 -30.42 84.80 0.81
C GLU A 66 -29.92 86.24 0.64
N GLU A 67 -30.77 87.05 0.00
CA GLU A 67 -30.70 88.50 0.11
C GLU A 67 -30.70 88.73 1.62
N GLU A 68 -29.50 88.97 2.16
CA GLU A 68 -29.37 89.69 3.42
C GLU A 68 -30.13 90.99 3.16
N GLU A 69 -31.38 91.06 3.66
CA GLU A 69 -32.04 92.33 3.92
C GLU A 69 -31.20 93.01 5.02
N GLU A 70 -30.03 93.52 4.61
CA GLU A 70 -29.48 94.73 5.19
C GLU A 70 -30.57 95.79 5.04
N GLU A 71 -31.42 95.92 6.06
CA GLU A 71 -31.99 97.23 6.38
C GLU A 71 -30.81 98.15 6.74
N GLU A 72 -30.09 98.61 5.71
CA GLU A 72 -29.41 99.90 5.76
C GLU A 72 -30.51 100.90 6.13
N GLY A 73 -30.50 101.34 7.39
CA GLY A 73 -31.29 102.48 7.80
C GLY A 73 -30.79 103.69 7.03
N GLU A 74 -31.46 104.03 5.93
CA GLU A 74 -31.21 105.27 5.19
C GLU A 74 -31.47 106.45 6.14
N GLU A 75 -30.40 107.04 6.67
CA GLU A 75 -30.43 108.39 7.20
C GLU A 75 -30.77 109.34 6.03
N GLU A 76 -32.04 109.70 5.86
CA GLU A 76 -32.46 110.80 4.97
C GLU A 76 -31.94 112.15 5.52
N ASP A 77 -30.64 112.41 5.36
CA ASP A 77 -30.05 113.72 5.64
C ASP A 77 -30.19 114.66 4.44
N ASP A 78 -31.11 115.61 4.62
CA ASP A 78 -31.22 116.92 3.99
C ASP A 78 -30.86 117.09 2.50
N GLN A 79 -31.89 117.22 1.65
CA GLN A 79 -31.76 117.91 0.37
C GLN A 79 -32.78 119.05 0.18
N VAL A 80 -32.51 120.17 0.87
CA VAL A 80 -33.17 121.47 0.67
C VAL A 80 -33.30 121.84 -0.83
N GLN A 81 -34.50 121.68 -1.40
CA GLN A 81 -34.81 122.27 -2.70
C GLN A 81 -34.86 123.79 -2.60
N LYS A 82 -33.84 124.45 -3.18
CA LYS A 82 -33.87 125.88 -3.51
C LYS A 82 -34.98 126.21 -4.53
N GLY A 83 -36.18 126.51 -4.05
CA GLY A 83 -37.24 127.21 -4.78
C GLY A 83 -37.36 128.65 -4.28
N GLY A 84 -36.85 129.63 -5.05
CA GLY A 84 -36.67 130.99 -4.54
C GLY A 84 -37.94 131.85 -4.47
N SER A 85 -38.00 132.72 -3.46
CA SER A 85 -38.72 134.00 -3.56
C SER A 85 -37.93 135.11 -2.88
N GLY A 86 -37.34 135.99 -3.68
CA GLY A 86 -36.59 137.15 -3.20
C GLY A 86 -37.51 138.26 -2.69
N GLY A 87 -37.90 138.19 -1.42
CA GLY A 87 -38.62 139.26 -0.73
C GLY A 87 -37.66 140.33 -0.21
N SER A 88 -37.39 141.37 -1.00
CA SER A 88 -36.46 142.43 -0.62
C SER A 88 -36.90 143.21 0.62
N LEU A 89 -35.89 143.60 1.42
CA LEU A 89 -35.98 144.46 2.60
C LEU A 89 -36.91 145.67 2.41
N SER A 90 -37.79 145.91 3.38
CA SER A 90 -38.28 147.27 3.66
C SER A 90 -38.19 147.57 5.16
N LEU A 91 -37.30 148.49 5.53
CA LEU A 91 -37.23 149.02 6.90
C LEU A 91 -38.58 149.67 7.26
N SER A 92 -39.24 149.18 8.31
CA SER A 92 -40.38 149.89 8.90
C SER A 92 -40.37 149.86 10.43
N LYS A 93 -39.60 150.81 10.98
CA LYS A 93 -39.73 151.42 12.31
C LYS A 93 -39.68 150.51 13.54
N HIS A 94 -38.69 150.81 14.39
CA HIS A 94 -38.79 150.61 15.84
C HIS A 94 -40.18 151.01 16.36
N ARG A 95 -40.95 150.03 16.81
CA ARG A 95 -41.97 150.24 17.83
C ARG A 95 -41.39 149.64 19.10
N GLY A 96 -40.89 150.51 19.98
CA GLY A 96 -40.60 150.10 21.35
C GLY A 96 -41.93 149.70 21.99
N LEU A 97 -42.19 148.40 22.06
CA LEU A 97 -43.29 147.86 22.85
C LEU A 97 -42.81 147.87 24.29
N SER A 98 -43.22 148.88 25.04
CA SER A 98 -43.09 148.92 26.49
C SER A 98 -44.04 147.88 27.08
N LEU A 99 -43.63 146.61 27.07
CA LEU A 99 -44.25 145.57 27.87
C LEU A 99 -44.25 146.04 29.34
N THR A 100 -45.36 145.83 30.02
CA THR A 100 -45.44 146.00 31.46
C THR A 100 -44.56 144.96 32.16
N GLU A 101 -44.07 145.28 33.36
CA GLU A 101 -43.18 144.41 34.14
C GLU A 101 -43.80 143.00 34.32
N THR A 102 -45.12 142.95 34.53
CA THR A 102 -45.93 141.72 34.59
C THR A 102 -45.93 140.89 33.30
N GLU A 103 -46.04 141.51 32.11
CA GLU A 103 -46.01 140.78 30.83
C GLU A 103 -44.61 140.20 30.55
N LEU A 104 -43.55 140.88 31.03
CA LEU A 104 -42.18 140.35 30.98
C LEU A 104 -41.98 139.19 31.98
N GLU A 105 -42.55 139.28 33.18
CA GLU A 105 -42.56 138.18 34.16
C GLU A 105 -43.30 136.94 33.63
N GLU A 106 -44.48 137.12 33.01
CA GLU A 106 -45.25 136.03 32.41
C GLU A 106 -44.52 135.37 31.23
N LEU A 107 -43.89 136.16 30.36
CA LEU A 107 -43.08 135.63 29.26
C LEU A 107 -41.83 134.90 29.79
N ARG A 108 -41.19 135.39 30.86
CA ARG A 108 -40.10 134.69 31.55
C ARG A 108 -40.57 133.35 32.12
N ALA A 109 -41.75 133.30 32.74
CA ALA A 109 -42.31 132.06 33.27
C ALA A 109 -42.62 131.05 32.15
N GLN A 110 -43.19 131.49 31.01
CA GLN A 110 -43.42 130.63 29.85
C GLN A 110 -42.11 130.10 29.25
N VAL A 111 -41.06 130.92 29.15
CA VAL A 111 -39.75 130.48 28.68
C VAL A 111 -39.12 129.47 29.65
N LEU A 112 -39.24 129.67 30.97
CA LEU A 112 -38.76 128.70 31.96
C LEU A 112 -39.55 127.38 31.91
N GLN A 113 -40.87 127.44 31.70
CA GLN A 113 -41.69 126.23 31.51
C GLN A 113 -41.29 125.48 30.24
N LEU A 114 -41.15 126.17 29.10
CA LEU A 114 -40.68 125.54 27.86
C LEU A 114 -39.27 124.97 27.97
N VAL A 115 -38.38 125.59 28.76
CA VAL A 115 -37.06 125.01 29.06
C VAL A 115 -37.18 123.74 29.89
N ALA A 116 -38.03 123.72 30.92
CA ALA A 116 -38.28 122.51 31.71
C ALA A 116 -38.92 121.38 30.89
N GLU A 117 -39.89 121.68 30.02
CA GLU A 117 -40.50 120.72 29.08
C GLU A 117 -39.49 120.21 28.04
N LEU A 118 -38.55 121.06 27.59
CA LEU A 118 -37.42 120.65 26.73
C LEU A 118 -36.35 119.85 27.47
N GLU A 119 -36.18 120.03 28.78
CA GLU A 119 -35.31 119.22 29.62
C GLU A 119 -35.94 117.85 29.89
N GLU A 120 -37.23 117.80 30.27
CA GLU A 120 -38.00 116.55 30.44
C GLU A 120 -38.04 115.71 29.15
N THR A 121 -38.29 116.33 27.99
CA THR A 121 -38.27 115.60 26.71
C THR A 121 -36.88 115.12 26.29
N ARG A 122 -35.79 115.81 26.72
CA ARG A 122 -34.41 115.31 26.52
C ARG A 122 -34.07 114.16 27.46
N GLU A 123 -34.50 114.22 28.72
CA GLU A 123 -34.31 113.12 29.67
C GLU A 123 -35.09 111.87 29.23
N LEU A 124 -36.31 112.03 28.70
CA LEU A 124 -37.09 110.94 28.10
C LEU A 124 -36.44 110.39 26.82
N ALA A 125 -35.89 111.25 25.95
CA ALA A 125 -35.15 110.79 24.78
C ALA A 125 -33.92 109.96 25.17
N GLY A 126 -33.14 110.41 26.16
CA GLY A 126 -32.01 109.66 26.70
C GLY A 126 -32.42 108.32 27.33
N GLN A 127 -33.56 108.27 28.04
CA GLN A 127 -34.11 107.01 28.54
C GLN A 127 -34.50 106.04 27.42
N HIS A 128 -35.08 106.54 26.32
CA HIS A 128 -35.39 105.71 25.15
C HIS A 128 -34.13 105.25 24.39
N GLU A 129 -33.07 106.05 24.35
CA GLU A 129 -31.76 105.64 23.84
C GLU A 129 -31.17 104.52 24.71
N ASP A 130 -31.16 104.68 26.04
CA ASP A 130 -30.70 103.65 26.99
C ASP A 130 -31.53 102.34 26.90
N ASP A 131 -32.87 102.44 26.86
CA ASP A 131 -33.79 101.30 26.69
C ASP A 131 -33.54 100.57 25.36
N SER A 132 -33.29 101.31 24.28
CA SER A 132 -33.00 100.75 22.96
C SER A 132 -31.66 100.01 22.94
N LEU A 133 -30.65 100.53 23.64
CA LEU A 133 -29.33 99.88 23.79
C LEU A 133 -29.41 98.61 24.66
N GLU A 134 -30.23 98.60 25.71
CA GLU A 134 -30.48 97.38 26.50
C GLU A 134 -31.18 96.30 25.65
N LEU A 135 -32.23 96.68 24.90
CA LEU A 135 -32.93 95.77 24.00
C LEU A 135 -32.02 95.23 22.89
N GLN A 136 -31.16 96.08 22.29
CA GLN A 136 -30.17 95.65 21.32
C GLN A 136 -29.21 94.61 21.92
N GLY A 137 -28.67 94.85 23.12
CA GLY A 137 -27.79 93.90 23.80
C GLY A 137 -28.46 92.55 24.08
N LEU A 138 -29.73 92.55 24.49
CA LEU A 138 -30.51 91.32 24.71
C LEU A 138 -30.78 90.55 23.40
N LEU A 139 -31.03 91.25 22.29
CA LEU A 139 -31.20 90.64 20.97
C LEU A 139 -29.87 90.07 20.43
N GLU A 140 -28.74 90.76 20.65
CA GLU A 140 -27.41 90.26 20.30
C GLU A 140 -27.08 88.98 21.08
N ASP A 141 -27.36 88.93 22.39
CA ASP A 141 -27.20 87.74 23.23
C ASP A 141 -28.09 86.57 22.78
N GLU A 142 -29.36 86.83 22.43
CA GLU A 142 -30.27 85.79 21.92
C GLU A 142 -29.81 85.26 20.56
N ARG A 143 -29.37 86.14 19.66
CA ARG A 143 -28.81 85.77 18.34
C ARG A 143 -27.55 84.93 18.50
N LEU A 144 -26.66 85.28 19.43
CA LEU A 144 -25.46 84.49 19.73
C LEU A 144 -25.79 83.13 20.33
N ALA A 145 -26.77 83.04 21.25
CA ALA A 145 -27.23 81.77 21.82
C ALA A 145 -27.86 80.87 20.74
N SER A 146 -28.69 81.44 19.86
CA SER A 146 -29.31 80.75 18.72
C SER A 146 -28.26 80.23 17.73
N ALA A 147 -27.27 81.06 17.37
CA ALA A 147 -26.16 80.66 16.50
C ALA A 147 -25.32 79.51 17.10
N GLN A 148 -25.01 79.57 18.40
CA GLN A 148 -24.33 78.47 19.10
C GLN A 148 -25.18 77.19 19.11
N GLN A 149 -26.49 77.29 19.30
CA GLN A 149 -27.40 76.16 19.26
C GLN A 149 -27.45 75.52 17.86
N ALA A 150 -27.51 76.34 16.79
CA ALA A 150 -27.43 75.87 15.41
C ALA A 150 -26.09 75.20 15.07
N GLU A 151 -24.97 75.71 15.59
CA GLU A 151 -23.65 75.10 15.43
C GLU A 151 -23.57 73.72 16.12
N VAL A 152 -24.13 73.58 17.33
CA VAL A 152 -24.20 72.30 18.05
C VAL A 152 -25.05 71.27 17.29
N PHE A 153 -26.23 71.68 16.78
CA PHE A 153 -27.04 70.79 15.94
C PHE A 153 -26.34 70.41 14.64
N THR A 154 -25.66 71.36 13.98
CA THR A 154 -24.87 71.11 12.77
C THR A 154 -23.76 70.08 13.02
N LYS A 155 -22.99 70.23 14.12
CA LYS A 155 -21.97 69.26 14.54
C LYS A 155 -22.56 67.87 14.79
N GLN A 156 -23.71 67.80 15.47
CA GLN A 156 -24.40 66.52 15.75
C GLN A 156 -24.90 65.85 14.46
N ILE A 157 -25.43 66.62 13.51
CA ILE A 157 -25.85 66.13 12.19
C ILE A 157 -24.65 65.61 11.41
N GLN A 158 -23.54 66.36 11.35
CA GLN A 158 -22.32 65.95 10.68
C GLN A 158 -21.71 64.67 11.27
N GLN A 159 -21.72 64.52 12.61
CA GLN A 159 -21.28 63.29 13.28
C GLN A 159 -22.17 62.10 12.88
N LEU A 160 -23.50 62.22 12.99
CA LEU A 160 -24.42 61.14 12.62
C LEU A 160 -24.33 60.78 11.12
N GLN A 161 -24.13 61.76 10.25
CA GLN A 161 -23.86 61.51 8.82
C GLN A 161 -22.52 60.78 8.61
N GLY A 162 -21.51 61.06 9.44
CA GLY A 162 -20.23 60.35 9.45
C GLY A 162 -20.38 58.89 9.86
N GLU A 163 -21.05 58.65 10.99
CA GLU A 163 -21.34 57.30 11.52
C GLU A 163 -22.18 56.48 10.52
N LEU A 164 -23.18 57.09 9.87
CA LEU A 164 -23.96 56.46 8.80
C LEU A 164 -23.12 56.14 7.57
N ARG A 165 -22.12 56.97 7.21
CA ARG A 165 -21.19 56.69 6.11
C ARG A 165 -20.27 55.52 6.44
N SER A 166 -19.65 55.50 7.61
CA SER A 166 -18.79 54.38 8.03
C SER A 166 -19.55 53.06 8.16
N LEU A 167 -20.78 53.07 8.70
CA LEU A 167 -21.62 51.86 8.77
C LEU A 167 -22.01 51.34 7.39
N ARG A 168 -22.27 52.21 6.40
CA ARG A 168 -22.52 51.79 5.01
C ARG A 168 -21.29 51.16 4.37
N GLU A 169 -20.11 51.69 4.65
CA GLU A 169 -18.83 51.13 4.18
C GLU A 169 -18.56 49.76 4.82
N GLU A 170 -18.78 49.61 6.12
CA GLU A 170 -18.64 48.33 6.85
C GLU A 170 -19.62 47.26 6.31
N ILE A 171 -20.90 47.60 6.14
CA ILE A 171 -21.90 46.71 5.51
C ILE A 171 -21.43 46.30 4.10
N SER A 172 -20.94 47.25 3.30
CA SER A 172 -20.45 46.97 1.95
C SER A 172 -19.21 46.07 1.93
N LEU A 173 -18.35 46.11 2.96
CA LEU A 173 -17.22 45.21 3.10
C LEU A 173 -17.69 43.80 3.48
N LEU A 174 -18.54 43.68 4.51
CA LEU A 174 -19.12 42.42 4.94
C LEU A 174 -19.92 41.72 3.83
N GLU A 175 -20.62 42.46 2.97
CA GLU A 175 -21.31 41.91 1.80
C GLU A 175 -20.34 41.31 0.76
N ARG A 176 -19.17 41.93 0.56
CA ARG A 176 -18.12 41.40 -0.33
C ARG A 176 -17.44 40.19 0.29
N ASP A 177 -17.10 40.24 1.57
CA ASP A 177 -16.44 39.14 2.27
C ASP A 177 -17.34 37.89 2.28
N LYS A 178 -18.63 38.06 2.59
CA LYS A 178 -19.64 36.99 2.46
C LYS A 178 -19.71 36.40 1.04
N GLU A 179 -19.63 37.25 0.01
CA GLU A 179 -19.66 36.84 -1.40
C GLU A 179 -18.37 36.10 -1.82
N TYR A 180 -17.22 36.38 -1.18
CA TYR A 180 -15.99 35.60 -1.35
C TYR A 180 -16.06 34.26 -0.62
N GLU A 181 -16.46 34.24 0.65
CA GLU A 181 -16.63 33.01 1.45
C GLU A 181 -17.62 32.05 0.79
N LEU A 182 -18.76 32.55 0.27
CA LEU A 182 -19.73 31.74 -0.45
C LEU A 182 -19.11 31.10 -1.71
N LYS A 183 -18.30 31.83 -2.48
CA LYS A 183 -17.61 31.30 -3.67
C LYS A 183 -16.55 30.27 -3.33
N GLU A 184 -15.88 30.41 -2.20
CA GLU A 184 -14.90 29.44 -1.70
C GLU A 184 -15.62 28.14 -1.29
N ILE A 185 -16.66 28.24 -0.47
CA ILE A 185 -17.50 27.10 -0.06
C ILE A 185 -18.16 26.42 -1.26
N GLU A 186 -18.62 27.17 -2.27
CA GLU A 186 -19.15 26.58 -3.52
C GLU A 186 -18.07 25.79 -4.28
N GLN A 187 -16.85 26.31 -4.39
CA GLN A 187 -15.73 25.62 -5.01
C GLN A 187 -15.33 24.35 -4.25
N GLU A 188 -15.19 24.42 -2.93
CA GLU A 188 -14.92 23.25 -2.07
C GLU A 188 -16.02 22.19 -2.22
N LEU A 189 -17.28 22.60 -2.23
CA LEU A 189 -18.42 21.71 -2.44
C LEU A 189 -18.41 21.07 -3.84
N HIS A 190 -17.97 21.79 -4.87
CA HIS A 190 -17.76 21.23 -6.20
C HIS A 190 -16.61 20.21 -6.24
N LEU A 191 -15.48 20.49 -5.57
CA LEU A 191 -14.36 19.56 -5.45
C LEU A 191 -14.74 18.30 -4.67
N ALA A 192 -15.41 18.45 -3.51
CA ALA A 192 -15.89 17.32 -2.71
C ALA A 192 -16.91 16.45 -3.48
N ARG A 193 -17.78 17.05 -4.30
CA ARG A 193 -18.69 16.30 -5.18
C ARG A 193 -17.93 15.52 -6.26
N ALA A 194 -16.92 16.12 -6.88
CA ALA A 194 -16.08 15.44 -7.87
C ALA A 194 -15.30 14.27 -7.23
N GLU A 195 -14.76 14.46 -6.03
CA GLU A 195 -14.05 13.40 -5.32
C GLU A 195 -14.97 12.25 -4.90
N ILE A 196 -16.19 12.55 -4.42
CA ILE A 196 -17.21 11.51 -4.17
C ILE A 196 -17.57 10.75 -5.45
N GLN A 197 -17.55 11.40 -6.63
CA GLN A 197 -17.77 10.72 -7.92
C GLN A 197 -16.58 9.83 -8.29
N ASN A 198 -15.35 10.32 -8.15
CA ASN A 198 -14.12 9.54 -8.39
C ASN A 198 -14.07 8.28 -7.50
N LEU A 199 -14.31 8.43 -6.19
CA LEU A 199 -14.30 7.33 -5.23
C LEU A 199 -15.41 6.31 -5.50
N ARG A 200 -16.58 6.76 -5.99
CA ARG A 200 -17.66 5.86 -6.42
C ARG A 200 -17.30 5.09 -7.68
N GLN A 201 -16.71 5.75 -8.69
CA GLN A 201 -16.26 5.08 -9.91
C GLN A 201 -15.18 4.05 -9.58
N ALA A 202 -14.17 4.40 -8.78
CA ALA A 202 -13.13 3.45 -8.37
C ALA A 202 -13.68 2.25 -7.57
N ALA A 203 -14.72 2.47 -6.75
CA ALA A 203 -15.40 1.39 -6.04
C ALA A 203 -16.27 0.52 -6.97
N GLU A 204 -16.87 1.10 -8.01
CA GLU A 204 -17.63 0.38 -9.03
C GLU A 204 -16.69 -0.45 -9.93
N ASP A 205 -15.61 0.15 -10.43
CA ASP A 205 -14.58 -0.52 -11.22
C ASP A 205 -13.99 -1.71 -10.44
N SER A 206 -13.57 -1.49 -9.18
CA SER A 206 -13.08 -2.55 -8.29
C SER A 206 -14.12 -3.64 -7.99
N ALA A 207 -15.41 -3.30 -7.94
CA ALA A 207 -16.46 -4.29 -7.79
C ALA A 207 -16.61 -5.13 -9.07
N THR A 208 -16.53 -4.51 -10.26
CA THR A 208 -16.58 -5.24 -11.54
C THR A 208 -15.37 -6.15 -11.76
N ASP A 209 -14.17 -5.73 -11.35
CA ASP A 209 -12.97 -6.57 -11.35
C ASP A 209 -13.17 -7.80 -10.45
N HIS A 210 -13.67 -7.60 -9.22
CA HIS A 210 -13.98 -8.71 -8.31
C HIS A 210 -15.10 -9.63 -8.83
N GLU A 211 -16.13 -9.11 -9.50
CA GLU A 211 -17.15 -9.93 -10.16
C GLU A 211 -16.55 -10.76 -11.31
N SER A 212 -15.59 -10.21 -12.06
CA SER A 212 -14.84 -10.92 -13.10
C SER A 212 -13.95 -12.02 -12.52
N ASP A 213 -13.19 -11.74 -11.46
CA ASP A 213 -12.37 -12.74 -10.74
C ASP A 213 -13.23 -13.88 -10.21
N ILE A 214 -14.37 -13.55 -9.58
CA ILE A 214 -15.33 -14.54 -9.08
C ILE A 214 -15.89 -15.40 -10.24
N ALA A 215 -16.18 -14.81 -11.39
CA ALA A 215 -16.64 -15.55 -12.57
C ALA A 215 -15.56 -16.50 -13.11
N SER A 216 -14.30 -16.06 -13.18
CA SER A 216 -13.16 -16.91 -13.60
C SER A 216 -12.95 -18.09 -12.64
N LEU A 217 -12.96 -17.83 -11.33
CA LEU A 217 -12.83 -18.87 -10.31
C LEU A 217 -14.01 -19.85 -10.34
N GLN A 218 -15.23 -19.38 -10.64
CA GLN A 218 -16.38 -20.27 -10.85
C GLN A 218 -16.22 -21.15 -12.09
N GLU A 219 -15.66 -20.63 -13.19
CA GLU A 219 -15.35 -21.44 -14.38
C GLU A 219 -14.31 -22.52 -14.06
N ASP A 220 -13.20 -22.18 -13.40
CA ASP A 220 -12.15 -23.13 -13.06
C ASP A 220 -12.61 -24.20 -12.06
N ILE A 221 -13.44 -23.84 -11.07
CA ILE A 221 -14.07 -24.83 -10.19
C ILE A 221 -14.97 -25.79 -10.99
N CYS A 222 -15.66 -25.33 -12.03
CA CYS A 222 -16.46 -26.20 -12.89
C CYS A 222 -15.58 -27.08 -13.79
N ARG A 223 -14.47 -26.53 -14.31
CA ARG A 223 -13.44 -27.25 -15.08
C ARG A 223 -12.86 -28.42 -14.27
N MET A 224 -12.36 -28.12 -13.06
CA MET A 224 -11.80 -29.12 -12.13
C MET A 224 -12.82 -30.17 -11.67
N ARG A 225 -14.11 -29.82 -11.55
CA ARG A 225 -15.18 -30.79 -11.26
C ARG A 225 -15.39 -31.76 -12.41
N ASN A 226 -15.43 -31.27 -13.64
CA ASN A 226 -15.58 -32.13 -14.82
C ASN A 226 -14.37 -33.07 -14.97
N GLU A 227 -13.14 -32.56 -14.78
CA GLU A 227 -11.92 -33.37 -14.78
C GLU A 227 -11.92 -34.45 -13.69
N LEU A 228 -12.44 -34.12 -12.49
CA LEU A 228 -12.62 -35.10 -11.42
C LEU A 228 -13.64 -36.17 -11.84
N GLU A 229 -14.81 -35.80 -12.36
CA GLU A 229 -15.83 -36.75 -12.85
C GLU A 229 -15.28 -37.68 -13.95
N ASP A 230 -14.47 -37.17 -14.87
CA ASP A 230 -13.78 -37.98 -15.89
C ASP A 230 -12.76 -38.95 -15.28
N MET A 231 -11.98 -38.51 -14.29
CA MET A 231 -11.07 -39.38 -13.53
C MET A 231 -11.82 -40.44 -12.73
N GLU A 232 -12.99 -40.13 -12.17
CA GLU A 232 -13.85 -41.10 -11.49
C GLU A 232 -14.40 -42.15 -12.46
N ARG A 233 -14.79 -41.74 -13.68
CA ARG A 233 -15.21 -42.64 -14.76
C ARG A 233 -14.07 -43.58 -15.16
N ILE A 234 -12.87 -43.05 -15.42
CA ILE A 234 -11.68 -43.84 -15.79
C ILE A 234 -11.28 -44.81 -14.67
N ARG A 235 -11.34 -44.37 -13.40
CA ARG A 235 -11.14 -45.24 -12.23
C ARG A 235 -12.15 -46.40 -12.22
N GLY A 236 -13.43 -46.11 -12.48
CA GLY A 236 -14.47 -47.12 -12.59
C GLY A 236 -14.22 -48.13 -13.72
N GLU A 237 -13.71 -47.68 -14.87
CA GLU A 237 -13.31 -48.54 -15.99
C GLU A 237 -12.17 -49.50 -15.57
N TYR A 238 -11.14 -49.01 -14.87
CA TYR A 238 -10.07 -49.86 -14.33
C TYR A 238 -10.55 -50.81 -13.22
N GLU A 239 -11.51 -50.41 -12.37
CA GLU A 239 -12.12 -51.30 -11.38
C GLU A 239 -12.89 -52.46 -12.05
N MET A 240 -13.60 -52.18 -13.16
CA MET A 240 -14.26 -53.20 -13.97
C MET A 240 -13.25 -54.12 -14.68
N GLU A 241 -12.13 -53.58 -15.18
CA GLU A 241 -11.06 -54.39 -15.76
C GLU A 241 -10.40 -55.30 -14.71
N ILE A 242 -10.03 -54.76 -13.55
CA ILE A 242 -9.43 -55.53 -12.45
C ILE A 242 -10.37 -56.64 -11.96
N THR A 243 -11.67 -56.37 -11.80
CA THR A 243 -12.64 -57.40 -11.39
C THR A 243 -12.83 -58.47 -12.48
N THR A 244 -12.81 -58.07 -13.76
CA THR A 244 -12.85 -59.00 -14.90
C THR A 244 -11.61 -59.89 -14.95
N LEU A 245 -10.41 -59.31 -14.85
CA LEU A 245 -9.14 -60.05 -14.82
C LEU A 245 -9.04 -61.00 -13.62
N ARG A 246 -9.55 -60.59 -12.44
CA ARG A 246 -9.65 -61.48 -11.27
C ARG A 246 -10.56 -62.67 -11.52
N ALA A 247 -11.74 -62.45 -12.11
CA ALA A 247 -12.65 -63.54 -12.48
C ALA A 247 -12.04 -64.45 -13.55
N GLU A 248 -11.34 -63.89 -14.55
CA GLU A 248 -10.60 -64.68 -15.54
C GLU A 248 -9.50 -65.54 -14.91
N MET A 249 -8.71 -64.99 -13.99
CA MET A 249 -7.69 -65.73 -13.26
C MET A 249 -8.32 -66.86 -12.44
N GLU A 250 -9.39 -66.56 -11.69
CA GLU A 250 -10.10 -67.54 -10.86
C GLU A 250 -10.69 -68.68 -11.70
N MET A 251 -11.28 -68.39 -12.86
CA MET A 251 -11.73 -69.39 -13.83
C MET A 251 -10.56 -70.23 -14.37
N LYS A 252 -9.45 -69.59 -14.78
CA LYS A 252 -8.24 -70.26 -15.29
C LYS A 252 -7.55 -71.15 -14.23
N THR A 253 -7.65 -70.83 -12.94
CA THR A 253 -7.20 -71.71 -11.84
C THR A 253 -8.23 -72.78 -11.44
N SER A 254 -9.52 -72.55 -11.71
CA SER A 254 -10.60 -73.49 -11.40
C SER A 254 -10.80 -74.55 -12.49
N ASP A 255 -10.28 -74.33 -13.70
CA ASP A 255 -10.32 -75.30 -14.79
C ASP A 255 -9.54 -76.58 -14.41
N PRO A 256 -10.19 -77.77 -14.34
CA PRO A 256 -9.55 -79.01 -13.91
C PRO A 256 -8.56 -79.59 -14.94
N SER A 257 -8.34 -78.91 -16.06
CA SER A 257 -7.23 -79.19 -16.97
C SER A 257 -5.92 -78.54 -16.51
N ASN A 258 -5.98 -77.53 -15.63
CA ASN A 258 -4.81 -76.80 -15.13
C ASN A 258 -4.27 -77.39 -13.81
N SER A 259 -5.04 -78.26 -13.13
CA SER A 259 -4.55 -79.04 -11.99
C SER A 259 -3.50 -80.09 -12.37
N LEU A 260 -3.49 -80.53 -13.64
CA LEU A 260 -2.39 -81.32 -14.21
C LEU A 260 -1.07 -80.55 -14.09
N SER A 261 -1.01 -79.28 -14.51
CA SER A 261 0.20 -78.46 -14.42
C SER A 261 0.74 -78.29 -12.99
N LEU A 262 -0.14 -78.32 -11.97
CA LEU A 262 0.26 -78.28 -10.56
C LEU A 262 0.75 -79.65 -10.05
N SER A 263 0.16 -80.75 -10.52
CA SER A 263 0.69 -82.11 -10.28
C SER A 263 2.05 -82.30 -10.93
N ASP A 264 2.17 -81.96 -12.21
CA ASP A 264 3.40 -82.06 -13.01
C ASP A 264 4.55 -81.26 -12.38
N PHE A 265 4.27 -80.06 -11.84
CA PHE A 265 5.27 -79.27 -11.12
C PHE A 265 5.68 -79.92 -9.79
N SER A 266 4.74 -80.50 -9.05
CA SER A 266 5.02 -81.23 -7.81
C SER A 266 5.83 -82.51 -8.07
N GLU A 267 5.47 -83.26 -9.11
CA GLU A 267 6.17 -84.48 -9.54
C GLU A 267 7.59 -84.16 -10.01
N MET A 268 7.77 -83.12 -10.84
CA MET A 268 9.10 -82.66 -11.26
C MET A 268 9.95 -82.14 -10.07
N GLN A 269 9.31 -81.52 -9.07
CA GLN A 269 9.98 -81.10 -7.84
C GLN A 269 10.45 -82.30 -6.99
N GLU A 270 9.67 -83.38 -6.94
CA GLU A 270 10.07 -84.65 -6.31
C GLU A 270 11.19 -85.36 -7.09
N GLU A 271 11.11 -85.41 -8.43
CA GLU A 271 12.17 -85.99 -9.27
C GLU A 271 13.52 -85.26 -9.10
N LEU A 272 13.50 -83.92 -9.07
CA LEU A 272 14.69 -83.11 -8.79
C LEU A 272 15.28 -83.40 -7.40
N GLN A 273 14.44 -83.67 -6.40
CA GLN A 273 14.90 -84.04 -5.07
C GLN A 273 15.51 -85.45 -5.04
N GLN A 274 14.87 -86.43 -5.67
CA GLN A 274 15.40 -87.78 -5.83
C GLN A 274 16.75 -87.79 -6.57
N LEU A 275 16.91 -86.96 -7.61
CA LEU A 275 18.16 -86.83 -8.36
C LEU A 275 19.30 -86.23 -7.51
N ARG A 276 19.00 -85.23 -6.66
CA ARG A 276 19.98 -84.69 -5.69
C ARG A 276 20.41 -85.73 -4.66
N ASP A 277 19.48 -86.51 -4.13
CA ASP A 277 19.78 -87.54 -3.14
C ASP A 277 20.60 -88.68 -3.77
N ARG A 278 20.31 -89.06 -5.02
CA ARG A 278 21.12 -90.01 -5.80
C ARG A 278 22.52 -89.49 -6.13
N TYR A 279 22.65 -88.20 -6.46
CA TYR A 279 23.96 -87.56 -6.65
C TYR A 279 24.79 -87.56 -5.37
N ARG A 280 24.16 -87.27 -4.22
CA ARG A 280 24.83 -87.33 -2.91
C ARG A 280 25.37 -88.72 -2.60
N PHE A 281 24.54 -89.75 -2.76
CA PHE A 281 24.94 -91.15 -2.53
C PHE A 281 26.09 -91.59 -3.47
N LEU A 282 26.01 -91.24 -4.76
CA LEU A 282 27.07 -91.56 -5.72
C LEU A 282 28.40 -90.84 -5.39
N ASN A 283 28.33 -89.62 -4.85
CA ASN A 283 29.49 -88.87 -4.40
C ASN A 283 30.10 -89.48 -3.12
N GLU A 284 29.29 -90.01 -2.20
CA GLU A 284 29.75 -90.78 -1.03
C GLU A 284 30.45 -92.09 -1.45
N GLU A 285 29.90 -92.84 -2.41
CA GLU A 285 30.55 -94.03 -2.99
C GLU A 285 31.88 -93.67 -3.69
N TYR A 286 31.90 -92.56 -4.44
CA TYR A 286 33.11 -92.07 -5.09
C TYR A 286 34.21 -91.72 -4.07
N GLN A 287 33.86 -91.04 -2.97
CA GLN A 287 34.80 -90.73 -1.90
C GLN A 287 35.34 -92.00 -1.22
N ALA A 288 34.49 -92.96 -0.87
CA ALA A 288 34.92 -94.24 -0.30
C ALA A 288 35.85 -95.03 -1.25
N LEU A 289 35.57 -94.98 -2.56
CA LEU A 289 36.42 -95.61 -3.58
C LEU A 289 37.76 -94.86 -3.74
N GLN A 290 37.76 -93.53 -3.65
CA GLN A 290 38.96 -92.70 -3.66
C GLN A 290 39.85 -92.96 -2.43
N GLU A 291 39.27 -93.07 -1.24
CA GLU A 291 39.98 -93.44 -0.01
C GLU A 291 40.60 -94.85 -0.13
N SER A 292 39.82 -95.84 -0.59
CA SER A 292 40.30 -97.20 -0.84
C SER A 292 41.44 -97.24 -1.87
N ASN A 293 41.31 -96.49 -2.96
CA ASN A 293 42.36 -96.37 -3.98
C ASN A 293 43.62 -95.68 -3.44
N SER A 294 43.48 -94.64 -2.60
CA SER A 294 44.61 -94.00 -1.92
C SER A 294 45.32 -94.94 -0.95
N SER A 295 44.58 -95.80 -0.24
CA SER A 295 45.13 -96.83 0.64
C SER A 295 45.88 -97.91 -0.14
N LEU A 296 45.31 -98.41 -1.24
CA LEU A 296 45.96 -99.37 -2.12
C LEU A 296 47.19 -98.77 -2.81
N THR A 297 47.14 -97.50 -3.21
CA THR A 297 48.29 -96.77 -3.76
C THR A 297 49.36 -96.55 -2.70
N GLY A 298 48.99 -96.30 -1.45
CA GLY A 298 49.91 -96.27 -0.31
C GLY A 298 50.58 -97.62 -0.06
N GLN A 299 49.82 -98.72 -0.06
CA GLN A 299 50.36 -100.08 0.07
C GLN A 299 51.25 -100.46 -1.12
N LEU A 300 50.91 -100.04 -2.34
CA LEU A 300 51.76 -100.18 -3.52
C LEU A 300 53.04 -99.37 -3.37
N ALA A 301 52.96 -98.12 -2.93
CA ALA A 301 54.13 -97.27 -2.67
C ALA A 301 55.01 -97.84 -1.55
N GLU A 302 54.45 -98.47 -0.50
CA GLU A 302 55.21 -99.19 0.51
C GLU A 302 55.90 -100.43 -0.08
N LEU A 303 55.18 -101.27 -0.85
CA LEU A 303 55.76 -102.43 -1.52
C LEU A 303 56.79 -102.05 -2.59
N GLU A 304 56.63 -100.90 -3.25
CA GLU A 304 57.59 -100.31 -4.16
C GLU A 304 58.75 -99.66 -3.42
N SER A 305 58.56 -99.06 -2.25
CA SER A 305 59.64 -98.57 -1.37
C SER A 305 60.46 -99.74 -0.81
N GLU A 306 59.82 -100.87 -0.53
CA GLU A 306 60.44 -102.10 -0.04
C GLU A 306 61.13 -102.85 -1.19
N ARG A 307 60.53 -102.89 -2.38
CA ARG A 307 61.15 -103.39 -3.62
C ARG A 307 62.33 -102.52 -4.02
N THR A 308 62.21 -101.19 -3.94
CA THR A 308 63.29 -100.24 -4.26
C THR A 308 64.33 -100.24 -3.16
N ARG A 309 64.02 -100.41 -1.87
CA ARG A 309 64.99 -100.66 -0.79
C ARG A 309 65.80 -101.91 -1.06
N ARG A 310 65.16 -103.03 -1.41
CA ARG A 310 65.85 -104.25 -1.85
C ARG A 310 66.53 -104.08 -3.22
N ALA A 311 66.12 -103.11 -4.03
CA ALA A 311 66.76 -102.78 -5.30
C ALA A 311 67.89 -101.76 -5.13
N THR A 312 67.95 -100.98 -4.04
CA THR A 312 69.01 -100.04 -3.64
C THR A 312 69.97 -100.65 -2.65
N GLU A 313 69.63 -101.76 -2.01
CA GLU A 313 70.60 -102.74 -1.52
C GLU A 313 71.34 -103.32 -2.74
N ARG A 314 70.61 -103.91 -3.70
CA ARG A 314 71.18 -104.42 -4.97
C ARG A 314 71.75 -103.34 -5.88
N TRP A 315 71.37 -102.08 -5.72
CA TRP A 315 71.90 -100.93 -6.46
C TRP A 315 72.86 -100.11 -5.62
N LEU A 316 73.12 -100.38 -4.35
CA LEU A 316 74.40 -100.00 -3.72
C LEU A 316 75.47 -100.99 -4.17
N GLU A 317 75.12 -102.27 -4.23
CA GLU A 317 75.91 -103.31 -4.92
C GLU A 317 76.14 -102.94 -6.41
N SER A 318 75.12 -102.42 -7.11
CA SER A 318 75.22 -102.04 -8.54
C SER A 318 75.50 -100.55 -8.83
N GLN A 319 75.54 -99.63 -7.86
CA GLN A 319 76.01 -98.23 -8.00
C GLN A 319 77.51 -98.12 -7.65
N THR A 320 78.10 -99.20 -7.14
CA THR A 320 79.51 -99.51 -7.43
C THR A 320 79.73 -99.69 -8.96
N LEU A 321 78.67 -99.92 -9.73
CA LEU A 321 78.67 -100.19 -11.17
C LEU A 321 77.65 -99.33 -11.96
N ARG A 322 77.91 -98.01 -11.98
CA ARG A 322 77.48 -97.05 -13.04
C ARG A 322 76.11 -96.37 -12.84
N SER A 323 76.19 -95.20 -12.20
CA SER A 323 75.15 -94.17 -12.11
C SER A 323 74.79 -93.52 -13.46
N MET A 324 73.63 -92.83 -13.51
CA MET A 324 73.12 -91.85 -14.50
C MET A 324 72.46 -92.37 -15.80
N MET A 325 71.35 -91.81 -16.33
CA MET A 325 70.20 -91.05 -15.75
C MET A 325 69.05 -90.92 -16.80
N SER A 326 67.87 -90.38 -16.40
CA SER A 326 66.57 -90.45 -17.12
C SER A 326 66.19 -89.28 -18.07
N ALA A 327 64.97 -89.39 -18.63
CA ALA A 327 64.35 -88.71 -19.78
C ALA A 327 63.44 -87.46 -19.51
N GLU A 328 63.00 -86.83 -20.63
CA GLU A 328 61.63 -86.31 -20.98
C GLU A 328 60.94 -85.05 -20.33
N SER A 329 59.83 -84.60 -20.98
CA SER A 329 58.92 -83.40 -20.79
C SER A 329 59.21 -82.17 -21.70
N GLN A 330 58.31 -81.38 -22.33
CA GLN A 330 56.82 -81.15 -22.40
C GLN A 330 56.19 -80.19 -21.34
N THR A 331 55.20 -79.29 -21.56
CA THR A 331 54.50 -78.69 -22.77
C THR A 331 53.59 -77.48 -22.39
N SER A 332 53.43 -76.46 -23.29
CA SER A 332 52.28 -75.48 -23.46
C SER A 332 51.73 -74.70 -22.22
N GLU A 333 50.72 -73.78 -22.19
CA GLU A 333 49.89 -73.01 -23.15
C GLU A 333 49.26 -71.72 -22.51
N ALA A 334 48.32 -71.08 -23.22
CA ALA A 334 47.60 -69.78 -23.07
C ALA A 334 46.64 -69.61 -21.84
N ASP A 335 45.69 -68.63 -21.68
CA ASP A 335 45.13 -67.56 -22.56
C ASP A 335 44.40 -66.38 -21.79
N PHE A 336 43.72 -65.48 -22.52
CA PHE A 336 43.10 -64.18 -22.17
C PHE A 336 41.62 -64.19 -21.68
N LEU A 337 41.09 -63.04 -21.19
CA LEU A 337 39.64 -62.78 -20.92
C LEU A 337 39.19 -61.30 -21.18
N GLU A 338 37.86 -61.08 -21.22
CA GLU A 338 37.11 -59.91 -21.76
C GLU A 338 36.29 -59.13 -20.66
N PRO A 339 35.81 -57.87 -20.87
CA PRO A 339 35.29 -57.00 -19.78
C PRO A 339 33.79 -57.10 -19.37
N ASP A 340 33.45 -56.47 -18.23
CA ASP A 340 32.23 -56.70 -17.40
C ASP A 340 31.15 -55.58 -17.43
N PRO A 341 29.83 -55.92 -17.29
CA PRO A 341 28.69 -54.98 -17.35
C PRO A 341 28.41 -54.07 -16.13
N GLU A 342 28.94 -54.28 -14.92
CA GLU A 342 28.52 -53.53 -13.72
C GLU A 342 28.77 -52.01 -13.82
N MET A 343 29.75 -51.61 -14.63
CA MET A 343 30.19 -50.23 -14.82
C MET A 343 29.10 -49.29 -15.39
N HIS A 344 28.11 -49.83 -16.12
CA HIS A 344 27.07 -49.03 -16.76
C HIS A 344 25.99 -48.55 -15.79
N LEU A 345 25.60 -49.37 -14.80
CA LEU A 345 24.57 -49.02 -13.82
C LEU A 345 25.04 -47.89 -12.88
N LEU A 346 26.31 -47.94 -12.47
CA LEU A 346 26.92 -46.95 -11.58
C LEU A 346 26.97 -45.54 -12.20
N ARG A 347 27.21 -45.45 -13.51
CA ARG A 347 27.19 -44.17 -14.25
C ARG A 347 25.81 -43.51 -14.26
N GLN A 348 24.75 -44.30 -14.38
CA GLN A 348 23.38 -43.77 -14.40
C GLN A 348 22.95 -43.24 -13.03
N GLN A 349 23.40 -43.87 -11.93
CA GLN A 349 23.13 -43.41 -10.57
C GLN A 349 23.85 -42.09 -10.23
N LEU A 350 25.10 -41.91 -10.69
CA LEU A 350 25.82 -40.64 -10.52
C LEU A 350 25.12 -39.47 -11.22
N LEU A 351 24.64 -39.67 -12.46
CA LEU A 351 23.96 -38.61 -13.22
C LEU A 351 22.69 -38.09 -12.50
N GLY A 352 21.89 -39.01 -11.95
CA GLY A 352 20.67 -38.63 -11.20
C GLY A 352 20.97 -37.92 -9.87
N ALA A 353 22.12 -38.21 -9.24
CA ALA A 353 22.57 -37.48 -8.05
C ALA A 353 23.08 -36.07 -8.39
N GLU A 354 23.73 -35.88 -9.54
CA GLU A 354 24.17 -34.57 -10.04
C GLU A 354 22.99 -33.63 -10.34
N GLU A 355 21.91 -34.14 -10.95
CA GLU A 355 20.68 -33.36 -11.19
C GLU A 355 20.03 -32.91 -9.86
N GLN A 356 19.87 -33.80 -8.88
CA GLN A 356 19.29 -33.45 -7.57
C GLN A 356 20.12 -32.38 -6.83
N MET A 357 21.45 -32.43 -6.94
CA MET A 357 22.32 -31.40 -6.37
C MET A 357 22.13 -30.03 -7.06
N HIS A 358 21.95 -30.02 -8.39
CA HIS A 358 21.71 -28.80 -9.16
C HIS A 358 20.35 -28.17 -8.82
N ASP A 359 19.30 -28.99 -8.69
CA ASP A 359 17.97 -28.54 -8.27
C ASP A 359 17.99 -27.96 -6.86
N MET A 360 18.68 -28.61 -5.92
CA MET A 360 18.80 -28.08 -4.55
C MET A 360 19.62 -26.77 -4.51
N GLN A 361 20.68 -26.68 -5.32
CA GLN A 361 21.44 -25.43 -5.47
C GLN A 361 20.60 -24.30 -6.10
N SER A 362 19.66 -24.65 -7.00
CA SER A 362 18.69 -23.71 -7.58
C SER A 362 17.70 -23.20 -6.53
N LYS A 363 17.17 -24.09 -5.67
CA LYS A 363 16.30 -23.73 -4.54
C LYS A 363 17.00 -22.79 -3.55
N CYS A 364 18.23 -23.12 -3.14
CA CYS A 364 19.04 -22.24 -2.28
C CYS A 364 19.17 -20.81 -2.84
N LYS A 365 19.40 -20.68 -4.16
CA LYS A 365 19.54 -19.36 -4.82
C LYS A 365 18.23 -18.56 -4.80
N LYS A 366 17.07 -19.22 -5.00
CA LYS A 366 15.75 -18.56 -4.95
C LYS A 366 15.46 -18.03 -3.55
N LEU A 367 15.65 -18.87 -2.53
CA LEU A 367 15.48 -18.48 -1.13
C LEU A 367 16.40 -17.32 -0.72
N CYS A 368 17.64 -17.26 -1.22
CA CYS A 368 18.51 -16.08 -1.04
C CYS A 368 17.90 -14.78 -1.60
N CYS A 369 17.33 -14.83 -2.81
CA CYS A 369 16.71 -13.65 -3.43
C CYS A 369 15.46 -13.21 -2.64
N GLU A 370 14.59 -14.16 -2.31
CA GLU A 370 13.36 -13.91 -1.54
C GLU A 370 13.68 -13.32 -0.14
N LEU A 371 14.70 -13.85 0.55
CA LEU A 371 15.20 -13.27 1.80
C LEU A 371 15.75 -11.85 1.63
N GLN A 372 16.45 -11.57 0.54
CA GLN A 372 17.01 -10.24 0.26
C GLN A 372 15.91 -9.21 -0.04
N GLU A 373 14.89 -9.60 -0.80
CA GLU A 373 13.69 -8.78 -1.09
C GLU A 373 12.89 -8.53 0.19
N LEU A 374 12.62 -9.57 0.98
CA LEU A 374 11.91 -9.45 2.25
C LEU A 374 12.67 -8.60 3.27
N GLN A 375 14.00 -8.70 3.31
CA GLN A 375 14.86 -7.83 4.11
C GLN A 375 14.78 -6.36 3.66
N HIS A 376 14.72 -6.10 2.35
CA HIS A 376 14.53 -4.74 1.84
C HIS A 376 13.17 -4.18 2.26
N HIS A 377 12.09 -4.95 2.05
CA HIS A 377 10.75 -4.57 2.50
C HIS A 377 10.70 -4.31 4.02
N HIS A 378 11.40 -5.11 4.83
CA HIS A 378 11.41 -4.93 6.30
C HIS A 378 12.07 -3.61 6.68
N ARG A 379 13.17 -3.22 6.02
CA ARG A 379 13.83 -1.92 6.26
C ARG A 379 12.91 -0.75 5.90
N THR A 380 12.23 -0.82 4.76
CA THR A 380 11.27 0.21 4.32
C THR A 380 10.08 0.29 5.28
N SER A 381 9.54 -0.84 5.71
CA SER A 381 8.44 -0.92 6.69
C SER A 381 8.83 -0.33 8.05
N GLU A 382 10.06 -0.57 8.55
CA GLU A 382 10.57 0.10 9.74
C GLU A 382 10.75 1.63 9.55
N GLU A 383 11.18 2.08 8.38
CA GLU A 383 11.35 3.50 8.08
C GLU A 383 10.01 4.25 8.11
N GLU A 384 8.97 3.66 7.51
CA GLU A 384 7.60 4.16 7.59
C GLU A 384 7.06 4.10 9.03
N GLN A 385 7.32 3.04 9.78
CA GLN A 385 6.95 2.98 11.20
C GLN A 385 7.65 4.07 12.03
N ARG A 386 8.90 4.41 11.71
CA ARG A 386 9.64 5.55 12.28
C ARG A 386 9.13 6.91 11.79
N ARG A 387 8.40 7.01 10.66
CA ARG A 387 7.68 8.23 10.21
C ARG A 387 6.36 8.39 10.97
N LEU A 388 5.50 7.37 10.96
CA LEU A 388 4.22 7.34 11.67
C LEU A 388 4.41 7.64 13.17
N GLN A 389 5.46 7.11 13.81
CA GLN A 389 5.76 7.42 15.21
C GLN A 389 6.13 8.91 15.45
N ARG A 390 6.73 9.60 14.47
CA ARG A 390 7.00 11.05 14.54
C ARG A 390 5.72 11.86 14.34
N GLU A 391 4.94 11.54 13.32
CA GLU A 391 3.64 12.17 13.05
C GLU A 391 2.68 12.01 14.23
N LEU A 392 2.62 10.81 14.83
CA LEU A 392 1.86 10.56 16.05
C LEU A 392 2.28 11.46 17.22
N LYS A 393 3.57 11.76 17.38
CA LYS A 393 4.06 12.70 18.39
C LYS A 393 3.71 14.15 18.03
N CYS A 394 3.78 14.54 16.76
CA CYS A 394 3.37 15.88 16.32
C CYS A 394 1.87 16.11 16.56
N ALA A 395 1.01 15.19 16.12
CA ALA A 395 -0.43 15.27 16.34
C ALA A 395 -0.80 15.28 17.83
N GLN A 396 -0.08 14.55 18.69
CA GLN A 396 -0.25 14.64 20.15
C GLN A 396 0.09 16.03 20.69
N ASN A 397 1.21 16.61 20.25
CA ASN A 397 1.63 17.96 20.64
C ASN A 397 0.69 19.05 20.09
N GLU A 398 0.04 18.82 18.95
CA GLU A 398 -0.96 19.71 18.38
C GLU A 398 -2.26 19.67 19.16
N VAL A 399 -2.83 18.48 19.43
CA VAL A 399 -3.99 18.34 20.33
C VAL A 399 -3.73 19.00 21.68
N LEU A 400 -2.54 18.84 22.27
CA LEU A 400 -2.13 19.50 23.52
C LEU A 400 -2.08 21.03 23.42
N ARG A 401 -1.66 21.61 22.29
CA ARG A 401 -1.64 23.07 22.06
C ARG A 401 -3.06 23.64 21.85
N PHE A 402 -3.91 22.93 21.11
CA PHE A 402 -5.30 23.36 20.90
C PHE A 402 -6.20 23.14 22.12
N GLN A 403 -5.79 22.32 23.08
CA GLN A 403 -6.48 22.12 24.36
C GLN A 403 -6.61 23.40 25.21
N THR A 404 -5.82 24.44 24.93
CA THR A 404 -5.94 25.78 25.52
C THR A 404 -6.68 26.81 24.66
N SER A 405 -7.05 26.46 23.42
CA SER A 405 -7.86 27.32 22.55
C SER A 405 -9.36 27.13 22.82
N HIS A 406 -10.20 28.11 22.47
CA HIS A 406 -11.64 28.05 22.72
C HIS A 406 -12.46 27.50 21.54
N ASP A 407 -11.80 26.99 20.50
CA ASP A 407 -12.46 26.56 19.27
C ASP A 407 -12.75 25.05 19.27
N VAL A 408 -14.02 24.70 19.47
CA VAL A 408 -14.45 23.32 19.76
C VAL A 408 -14.37 22.43 18.52
N THR A 409 -14.63 22.97 17.33
CA THR A 409 -14.62 22.26 16.05
C THR A 409 -13.22 21.78 15.70
N GLN A 410 -12.24 22.70 15.65
CA GLN A 410 -10.83 22.39 15.39
C GLN A 410 -10.27 21.37 16.39
N TYR A 411 -10.63 21.48 17.69
CA TYR A 411 -10.24 20.49 18.69
C TYR A 411 -10.83 19.10 18.42
N THR A 412 -12.09 19.00 17.96
CA THR A 412 -12.69 17.70 17.59
C THR A 412 -12.08 17.10 16.33
N GLU A 413 -11.76 17.89 15.32
CA GLU A 413 -11.11 17.44 14.07
C GLU A 413 -9.68 16.95 14.33
N MET A 414 -8.87 17.74 15.04
CA MET A 414 -7.51 17.38 15.43
C MET A 414 -7.48 16.11 16.31
N ARG A 415 -8.50 15.92 17.15
CA ARG A 415 -8.67 14.69 17.94
C ARG A 415 -9.03 13.48 17.07
N ALA A 416 -9.82 13.65 16.01
CA ALA A 416 -10.14 12.60 15.04
C ALA A 416 -8.92 12.22 14.20
N GLN A 417 -8.16 13.21 13.69
CA GLN A 417 -6.89 12.98 13.00
C GLN A 417 -5.89 12.22 13.89
N LEU A 418 -5.77 12.59 15.17
CA LEU A 418 -4.94 11.86 16.13
C LEU A 418 -5.42 10.41 16.36
N GLN A 419 -6.71 10.13 16.29
CA GLN A 419 -7.22 8.75 16.37
C GLN A 419 -6.84 7.94 15.12
N GLU A 420 -6.90 8.55 13.93
CA GLU A 420 -6.55 7.86 12.69
C GLU A 420 -5.04 7.60 12.58
N VAL A 421 -4.18 8.56 12.93
CA VAL A 421 -2.72 8.35 12.98
C VAL A 421 -2.34 7.27 14.01
N LYS A 422 -3.06 7.17 15.14
CA LYS A 422 -2.90 6.06 16.10
C LYS A 422 -3.28 4.71 15.48
N ARG A 423 -4.38 4.64 14.74
CA ARG A 423 -4.86 3.44 14.07
C ARG A 423 -3.84 2.97 13.02
N LEU A 424 -3.37 3.87 12.17
CA LEU A 424 -2.35 3.59 11.16
C LEU A 424 -1.03 3.10 11.76
N HIS A 425 -0.54 3.76 12.83
CA HIS A 425 0.66 3.32 13.56
C HIS A 425 0.52 1.91 14.14
N GLN A 426 -0.66 1.57 14.68
CA GLN A 426 -0.95 0.23 15.20
C GLN A 426 -1.01 -0.81 14.08
N THR A 427 -1.75 -0.56 13.00
CA THR A 427 -1.84 -1.49 11.86
C THR A 427 -0.47 -1.72 11.21
N SER A 428 0.35 -0.68 11.06
CA SER A 428 1.73 -0.80 10.58
C SER A 428 2.61 -1.62 11.53
N ARG A 429 2.44 -1.46 12.86
CA ARG A 429 3.15 -2.25 13.88
C ARG A 429 2.86 -3.74 13.76
N ASP A 430 1.57 -4.07 13.62
CA ASP A 430 1.10 -5.45 13.58
C ASP A 430 1.50 -6.13 12.26
N ALA A 431 1.50 -5.37 11.14
CA ALA A 431 2.03 -5.84 9.86
C ALA A 431 3.56 -6.08 9.89
N LEU A 432 4.33 -5.23 10.60
CA LEU A 432 5.77 -5.42 10.78
C LEU A 432 6.07 -6.68 11.63
N GLU A 433 5.26 -6.96 12.67
CA GLU A 433 5.37 -8.20 13.45
C GLU A 433 5.10 -9.45 12.59
N GLN A 434 4.09 -9.41 11.71
CA GLN A 434 3.80 -10.49 10.75
C GLN A 434 4.93 -10.67 9.72
N GLN A 435 5.44 -9.56 9.17
CA GLN A 435 6.54 -9.58 8.21
C GLN A 435 7.82 -10.16 8.82
N LYS A 436 8.10 -9.85 10.09
CA LYS A 436 9.22 -10.45 10.82
C LYS A 436 9.04 -11.97 10.98
N HIS A 437 7.84 -12.44 11.33
CA HIS A 437 7.59 -13.89 11.39
C HIS A 437 7.81 -14.58 10.04
N MET A 438 7.41 -13.96 8.93
CA MET A 438 7.69 -14.47 7.58
C MET A 438 9.20 -14.55 7.30
N TYR A 439 9.97 -13.57 7.75
CA TYR A 439 11.43 -13.55 7.60
C TYR A 439 12.09 -14.65 8.45
N ASP A 440 11.72 -14.76 9.73
CA ASP A 440 12.24 -15.77 10.66
C ASP A 440 11.92 -17.21 10.17
N GLN A 441 10.79 -17.42 9.47
CA GLN A 441 10.43 -18.69 8.82
C GLN A 441 11.29 -18.97 7.58
N LEU A 442 11.41 -18.01 6.67
CA LEU A 442 12.16 -18.17 5.42
C LEU A 442 13.67 -18.36 5.68
N GLU A 443 14.19 -17.78 6.76
CA GLU A 443 15.57 -18.00 7.23
C GLU A 443 15.79 -19.44 7.73
N GLN A 444 14.81 -20.04 8.40
CA GLN A 444 14.84 -21.46 8.78
C GLN A 444 14.80 -22.38 7.55
N ASP A 445 13.91 -22.12 6.60
CA ASP A 445 13.79 -22.92 5.37
C ASP A 445 15.07 -22.85 4.52
N PHE A 446 15.73 -21.69 4.48
CA PHE A 446 17.04 -21.52 3.86
C PHE A 446 18.15 -22.32 4.55
N LEU A 447 18.20 -22.33 5.89
CA LEU A 447 19.17 -23.11 6.66
C LEU A 447 18.99 -24.63 6.44
N LEU A 448 17.75 -25.12 6.44
CA LEU A 448 17.43 -26.52 6.15
C LEU A 448 17.88 -26.91 4.74
N CYS A 449 17.54 -26.09 3.73
CA CYS A 449 17.95 -26.31 2.34
C CYS A 449 19.48 -26.31 2.17
N GLN A 450 20.20 -25.47 2.93
CA GLN A 450 21.65 -25.46 2.97
C GLN A 450 22.24 -26.72 3.62
N GLU A 451 21.63 -27.25 4.68
CA GLU A 451 22.05 -28.48 5.33
C GLU A 451 21.84 -29.71 4.43
N GLU A 452 20.68 -29.83 3.77
CA GLU A 452 20.42 -30.87 2.76
C GLU A 452 21.46 -30.83 1.62
N LEU A 453 21.82 -29.63 1.13
CA LEU A 453 22.85 -29.45 0.12
C LEU A 453 24.24 -29.92 0.60
N GLN A 454 24.57 -29.74 1.89
CA GLN A 454 25.81 -30.26 2.47
C GLN A 454 25.78 -31.80 2.57
N GLN A 455 24.66 -32.37 3.01
CA GLN A 455 24.50 -33.83 3.10
C GLN A 455 24.66 -34.49 1.73
N LEU A 456 24.02 -33.96 0.68
CA LEU A 456 24.15 -34.45 -0.70
C LEU A 456 25.61 -34.38 -1.23
N LYS A 457 26.34 -33.32 -0.92
CA LYS A 457 27.77 -33.22 -1.29
C LYS A 457 28.63 -34.26 -0.57
N THR A 458 28.35 -34.54 0.71
CA THR A 458 29.10 -35.56 1.45
C THR A 458 28.80 -36.98 0.95
N THR A 459 27.56 -37.31 0.57
CA THR A 459 27.22 -38.62 0.03
C THR A 459 27.82 -38.86 -1.37
N GLN A 460 27.88 -37.82 -2.23
CA GLN A 460 28.56 -37.90 -3.52
C GLN A 460 30.07 -38.19 -3.35
N ALA A 461 30.77 -37.46 -2.47
CA ALA A 461 32.19 -37.68 -2.21
C ALA A 461 32.50 -39.11 -1.69
N ILE A 462 31.60 -39.70 -0.91
CA ILE A 462 31.72 -41.07 -0.40
C ILE A 462 31.53 -42.13 -1.52
N GLN A 463 30.71 -41.84 -2.55
CA GLN A 463 30.58 -42.72 -3.71
C GLN A 463 31.83 -42.66 -4.61
N GLU A 464 32.39 -41.46 -4.84
CA GLU A 464 33.59 -41.30 -5.66
C GLU A 464 34.83 -42.01 -5.07
N ASP A 465 35.06 -41.90 -3.76
CA ASP A 465 36.23 -42.52 -3.12
C ASP A 465 36.13 -44.07 -3.08
N LYS A 466 34.91 -44.62 -2.98
CA LYS A 466 34.67 -46.06 -3.18
C LYS A 466 35.03 -46.52 -4.60
N GLY A 467 34.65 -45.76 -5.63
CA GLY A 467 35.02 -46.03 -7.02
C GLY A 467 36.54 -45.96 -7.27
N GLN A 468 37.23 -45.06 -6.57
CA GLN A 468 38.69 -44.90 -6.67
C GLN A 468 39.47 -45.95 -5.88
N CYS A 469 38.93 -46.51 -4.79
CA CYS A 469 39.56 -47.62 -4.08
C CYS A 469 39.61 -48.92 -4.91
N ALA A 470 38.60 -49.19 -5.74
CA ALA A 470 38.61 -50.36 -6.63
C ALA A 470 39.62 -50.24 -7.78
N ASN A 471 39.78 -49.05 -8.38
CA ASN A 471 40.60 -48.86 -9.59
C ASN A 471 42.12 -48.75 -9.34
N LYS A 472 42.56 -48.48 -8.10
CA LYS A 472 43.99 -48.28 -7.77
C LYS A 472 44.87 -49.51 -8.06
N ASN A 473 44.30 -50.72 -8.09
CA ASN A 473 45.05 -51.97 -8.32
C ASN A 473 45.37 -52.27 -9.81
N MET A 474 44.69 -51.65 -10.79
CA MET A 474 44.93 -51.93 -12.21
C MET A 474 45.83 -50.90 -12.92
N PHE A 475 45.84 -49.65 -12.47
CA PHE A 475 46.47 -48.55 -13.22
C PHE A 475 48.00 -48.63 -13.33
N GLY A 476 48.66 -49.41 -12.46
CA GLY A 476 50.11 -49.63 -12.49
C GLY A 476 50.59 -50.59 -13.60
N MET A 477 49.73 -51.53 -14.03
CA MET A 477 50.14 -52.67 -14.87
C MET A 477 49.87 -52.46 -16.38
N TRP A 478 48.99 -51.51 -16.72
CA TRP A 478 48.56 -51.28 -18.10
C TRP A 478 49.59 -50.48 -18.92
N LYS A 479 50.36 -49.59 -18.29
CA LYS A 479 51.42 -48.81 -18.98
C LYS A 479 52.47 -49.72 -19.64
N PRO A 480 53.08 -50.71 -18.94
CA PRO A 480 53.96 -51.68 -19.58
C PRO A 480 53.30 -52.46 -20.72
N MET A 481 52.03 -52.88 -20.55
CA MET A 481 51.30 -53.65 -21.57
C MET A 481 51.10 -52.86 -22.86
N VAL A 482 50.75 -51.57 -22.78
CA VAL A 482 50.60 -50.70 -23.96
C VAL A 482 51.93 -50.48 -24.67
N PHE A 483 53.04 -50.32 -23.93
CA PHE A 483 54.38 -50.28 -24.54
C PHE A 483 54.78 -51.60 -25.20
N LEU A 484 54.40 -52.75 -24.62
CA LEU A 484 54.66 -54.07 -25.19
C LEU A 484 53.83 -54.30 -26.48
N ALA A 485 52.58 -53.85 -26.51
CA ALA A 485 51.73 -53.87 -27.70
C ALA A 485 52.28 -52.97 -28.82
N LEU A 486 52.72 -51.75 -28.50
CA LEU A 486 53.39 -50.86 -29.47
C LEU A 486 54.68 -51.48 -30.00
N ALA A 487 55.48 -52.12 -29.15
CA ALA A 487 56.71 -52.79 -29.54
C ALA A 487 56.44 -54.03 -30.43
N ALA A 488 55.39 -54.80 -30.15
CA ALA A 488 54.97 -55.93 -30.98
C ALA A 488 54.50 -55.47 -32.38
N VAL A 489 53.69 -54.40 -32.46
CA VAL A 489 53.29 -53.79 -33.73
C VAL A 489 54.51 -53.25 -34.50
N ALA A 490 55.45 -52.59 -33.82
CA ALA A 490 56.68 -52.12 -34.44
C ALA A 490 57.52 -53.28 -35.01
N LEU A 491 57.70 -54.37 -34.24
CA LEU A 491 58.46 -55.55 -34.68
C LEU A 491 57.77 -56.34 -35.81
N TYR A 492 56.44 -56.28 -35.91
CA TYR A 492 55.69 -56.91 -37.01
C TYR A 492 55.73 -56.08 -38.30
N VAL A 493 55.80 -54.75 -38.21
CA VAL A 493 55.79 -53.84 -39.37
C VAL A 493 57.20 -53.53 -39.90
N LEU A 494 58.23 -53.51 -39.04
CA LEU A 494 59.60 -53.12 -39.43
C LEU A 494 60.41 -54.09 -40.33
N PRO A 495 60.09 -55.38 -40.54
CA PRO A 495 60.88 -56.22 -41.45
C PRO A 495 60.71 -55.91 -42.94
N ASN A 496 59.65 -55.17 -43.34
CA ASN A 496 59.25 -55.07 -44.74
C ASN A 496 59.65 -53.77 -45.46
N MET A 497 60.62 -53.01 -44.92
CA MET A 497 61.22 -51.86 -45.59
C MET A 497 62.74 -51.80 -45.35
N ARG A 498 63.51 -52.40 -46.27
CA ARG A 498 64.85 -51.92 -46.60
C ARG A 498 64.88 -51.43 -48.05
N PRO A 499 65.63 -50.37 -48.35
CA PRO A 499 65.53 -49.67 -49.63
C PRO A 499 66.25 -50.44 -50.74
N GLN A 500 65.68 -50.42 -51.95
CA GLN A 500 66.45 -50.59 -53.19
C GLN A 500 66.80 -49.23 -53.77
N GLU A 501 67.97 -49.17 -54.37
CA GLU A 501 68.68 -47.93 -54.71
C GLU A 501 68.15 -47.30 -56.01
N THR A 502 68.11 -45.97 -56.05
CA THR A 502 67.86 -45.21 -57.28
C THR A 502 69.18 -44.73 -57.90
N GLU A 503 69.66 -45.42 -58.94
CA GLU A 503 70.68 -44.88 -59.84
C GLU A 503 70.06 -44.35 -61.15
N PHE A 504 70.28 -43.06 -61.40
CA PHE A 504 70.50 -42.35 -62.68
C PHE A 504 69.79 -42.77 -64.00
N CYS A 505 69.00 -41.82 -64.55
CA CYS A 505 69.27 -41.05 -65.81
C CYS A 505 68.18 -39.96 -65.94
N LEU A 506 68.39 -38.67 -66.23
CA LEU A 506 69.11 -37.95 -67.31
C LEU A 506 68.55 -38.15 -68.73
N MET A 507 67.89 -37.08 -69.24
CA MET A 507 67.41 -36.84 -70.62
C MET A 507 66.38 -37.88 -71.15
N GLU A 508 65.35 -37.53 -71.91
CA GLU A 508 65.02 -36.30 -72.67
C GLU A 508 63.50 -36.03 -72.62
#